data_AF-A0A3A3F9F7-F1
#
_entry.id   AF-A0A3A3F9F7-F1
#
_cell.length_a   1.000
_cell.length_b   1.000
_cell.length_c   1.000
_cell.angle_alpha   90.00
_cell.angle_beta   90.00
_cell.angle_gamma   90.00
#
_symmetry.space_group_name_H-M   'P 1'
#
loop_
_entity.id
_entity.type
_entity.pdbx_description
1 polymer ?
#
loop_
_entity_poly.entity_id
_entity_poly.type
_entity_poly.pdbx_seq_one_letter_code
_entity_poly.pdbx_strand_id
1 'polypeptide(L)'
;MSEVRSTQALLISAVLMLAGCSNAQAAKGETEKLYDFDEKVHYYQTKLADGRYHLEIQSDDYKHFRNQSVFLLRHANRLCRDKPFMLRVTDGVQEYERFPTKPRAYQPPLTVVLQCEDEAK
;
A
#
# COMPACT_ATOMS: atom_id res chain seq x y z
N MET A 1 -25.36 -49.47 26.01
CA MET A 1 -25.72 -48.05 25.80
C MET A 1 -24.56 -47.06 26.10
N SER A 2 -23.32 -47.51 26.36
CA SER A 2 -22.19 -46.62 26.70
C SER A 2 -21.32 -46.24 25.49
N GLU A 3 -21.19 -47.13 24.50
CA GLU A 3 -20.34 -46.97 23.31
C GLU A 3 -20.78 -45.79 22.41
N VAL A 4 -22.09 -45.62 22.22
CA VAL A 4 -22.68 -44.61 21.31
C VAL A 4 -22.49 -43.17 21.82
N ARG A 5 -22.39 -42.98 23.14
CA ARG A 5 -22.11 -41.66 23.75
C ARG A 5 -20.65 -41.24 23.55
N SER A 6 -19.73 -42.20 23.51
CA SER A 6 -18.30 -41.95 23.35
C SER A 6 -17.97 -41.46 21.94
N THR A 7 -18.58 -42.07 20.92
CA THR A 7 -18.35 -41.70 19.51
C THR A 7 -18.95 -40.34 19.16
N GLN A 8 -20.10 -39.97 19.72
CA GLN A 8 -20.67 -38.63 19.54
C GLN A 8 -19.83 -37.54 20.20
N ALA A 9 -19.27 -37.79 21.40
CA ALA A 9 -18.39 -36.83 22.07
C ALA A 9 -17.08 -36.59 21.29
N LEU A 10 -16.53 -37.65 20.68
CA LEU A 10 -15.35 -37.58 19.80
C LEU A 10 -15.61 -36.76 18.52
N LEU A 11 -16.78 -36.91 17.91
CA LEU A 11 -17.17 -36.15 16.72
C LEU A 11 -17.38 -34.66 17.01
N ILE A 12 -17.97 -34.31 18.16
CA ILE A 12 -18.18 -32.91 18.56
C ILE A 12 -16.83 -32.22 18.86
N SER A 13 -15.88 -32.94 19.47
CA SER A 13 -14.52 -32.45 19.72
C SER A 13 -13.74 -32.17 18.42
N ALA A 14 -13.93 -33.01 17.40
CA ALA A 14 -13.28 -32.84 16.10
C ALA A 14 -13.76 -31.59 15.33
N VAL A 15 -15.04 -31.23 15.45
CA VAL A 15 -15.61 -30.05 14.75
C VAL A 15 -15.14 -28.73 15.36
N LEU A 16 -14.92 -28.68 16.68
CA LEU A 16 -14.43 -27.47 17.37
C LEU A 16 -12.97 -27.10 17.02
N MET A 17 -12.17 -28.08 16.58
CA MET A 17 -10.77 -27.86 16.18
C MET A 17 -10.63 -27.23 14.78
N LEU A 18 -11.72 -27.16 14.00
CA LEU A 18 -11.72 -26.58 12.64
C LEU A 18 -12.15 -25.11 12.60
N ALA A 19 -12.63 -24.53 13.71
CA ALA A 19 -13.11 -23.14 13.76
C ALA A 19 -11.99 -22.09 13.94
N GLY A 20 -10.72 -22.49 13.87
CA GLY A 20 -9.57 -21.66 14.28
C GLY A 20 -8.82 -20.87 13.20
N CYS A 21 -9.26 -20.86 11.93
CA CYS A 21 -8.47 -20.25 10.86
C CYS A 21 -9.24 -19.20 10.07
N SER A 22 -9.08 -17.92 10.42
CA SER A 22 -8.93 -16.80 9.47
C SER A 22 -8.95 -15.44 10.16
N ASN A 23 -7.92 -15.14 10.94
CA ASN A 23 -7.47 -13.75 11.12
C ASN A 23 -5.97 -13.72 10.80
N ALA A 24 -5.63 -14.15 9.58
CA ALA A 24 -4.32 -13.84 9.04
C ALA A 24 -4.30 -12.32 8.81
N GLN A 25 -3.87 -11.57 9.82
CA GLN A 25 -3.34 -10.23 9.57
C GLN A 25 -2.24 -10.43 8.54
N ALA A 26 -2.52 -10.00 7.29
CA ALA A 26 -1.54 -10.04 6.22
C ALA A 26 -0.22 -9.50 6.77
N ALA A 27 0.84 -10.30 6.70
CA ALA A 27 2.16 -9.89 7.16
C ALA A 27 2.44 -8.53 6.52
N LYS A 28 2.65 -7.51 7.35
CA LYS A 28 2.95 -6.16 6.87
C LYS A 28 4.16 -6.30 5.95
N GLY A 29 3.97 -6.09 4.64
CA GLY A 29 5.04 -6.24 3.66
C GLY A 29 6.24 -5.40 4.07
N GLU A 30 7.44 -5.87 3.78
CA GLU A 30 8.65 -5.09 4.06
C GLU A 30 8.60 -3.78 3.28
N THR A 31 8.97 -2.69 3.96
CA THR A 31 9.08 -1.37 3.33
C THR A 31 10.46 -1.22 2.70
N GLU A 32 10.51 -1.05 1.39
CA GLU A 32 11.73 -0.81 0.65
C GLU A 32 12.00 0.70 0.55
N LYS A 33 13.26 1.10 0.76
CA LYS A 33 13.73 2.47 0.52
C LYS A 33 14.44 2.50 -0.84
N LEU A 34 13.92 3.30 -1.75
CA LEU A 34 14.31 3.29 -3.16
C LEU A 34 14.59 4.71 -3.66
N TYR A 35 15.20 4.79 -4.84
CA TYR A 35 15.51 6.04 -5.51
C TYR A 35 15.22 5.92 -7.01
N ASP A 36 14.56 6.94 -7.55
CA ASP A 36 14.34 7.07 -8.99
C ASP A 36 15.33 8.07 -9.58
N PHE A 37 16.07 7.64 -10.61
CA PHE A 37 17.12 8.45 -11.22
C PHE A 37 16.59 9.47 -12.24
N ASP A 38 15.45 9.18 -12.88
CA ASP A 38 14.86 10.05 -13.90
C ASP A 38 14.33 11.33 -13.25
N GLU A 39 13.44 11.17 -12.26
CA GLU A 39 12.80 12.28 -11.55
C GLU A 39 13.54 12.70 -10.27
N LYS A 40 14.61 11.98 -9.91
CA LYS A 40 15.51 12.27 -8.79
C LYS A 40 14.80 12.31 -7.44
N VAL A 41 13.89 11.36 -7.22
CA VAL A 41 13.10 11.27 -5.98
C VAL A 41 13.48 10.04 -5.16
N HIS A 42 13.60 10.23 -3.86
CA HIS A 42 13.61 9.12 -2.91
C HIS A 42 12.18 8.72 -2.59
N TYR A 43 11.93 7.42 -2.45
CA TYR A 43 10.60 6.94 -2.07
C TYR A 43 10.67 5.69 -1.21
N TYR A 44 9.61 5.50 -0.43
CA TYR A 44 9.36 4.26 0.27
C TYR A 44 8.21 3.51 -0.40
N GLN A 45 8.35 2.21 -0.54
CA GLN A 45 7.34 1.34 -1.12
C GLN A 45 7.05 0.18 -0.18
N THR A 46 5.78 0.01 0.19
CA THR A 46 5.31 -1.15 0.95
C THR A 46 4.29 -1.91 0.12
N LYS A 47 4.53 -3.19 -0.15
CA LYS A 47 3.51 -4.05 -0.75
C LYS A 47 2.48 -4.43 0.33
N LEU A 48 1.24 -3.97 0.17
CA LEU A 48 0.16 -4.26 1.11
C LEU A 48 -0.55 -5.57 0.78
N ALA A 49 -0.71 -5.85 -0.52
CA ALA A 49 -1.26 -7.09 -1.07
C ALA A 49 -0.82 -7.21 -2.55
N ASP A 50 -1.22 -8.27 -3.23
CA ASP A 50 -1.07 -8.33 -4.69
C ASP A 50 -1.86 -7.20 -5.35
N GLY A 51 -1.18 -6.44 -6.23
CA GLY A 51 -1.77 -5.28 -6.89
C GLY A 51 -2.03 -4.06 -5.98
N ARG A 52 -1.62 -4.09 -4.70
CA ARG A 52 -1.87 -2.99 -3.75
C ARG A 52 -0.60 -2.53 -3.03
N TYR A 53 -0.28 -1.26 -3.14
CA TYR A 53 0.96 -0.68 -2.64
C TYR A 53 0.72 0.61 -1.86
N HIS A 54 1.54 0.84 -0.84
CA HIS A 54 1.69 2.13 -0.18
C HIS A 54 2.98 2.79 -0.67
N LEU A 55 2.89 4.04 -1.10
CA LEU A 55 4.00 4.82 -1.65
C LEU A 55 4.14 6.12 -0.85
N GLU A 56 5.36 6.40 -0.38
CA GLU A 56 5.73 7.67 0.26
C GLU A 56 6.87 8.32 -0.51
N ILE A 57 6.57 9.33 -1.33
CA ILE A 57 7.53 9.97 -2.21
C ILE A 57 8.06 11.23 -1.53
N GLN A 58 9.34 11.22 -1.20
CA GLN A 58 9.95 12.22 -0.35
C GLN A 58 10.02 13.59 -1.04
N SER A 59 9.87 14.65 -0.25
CA SER A 59 9.99 16.03 -0.70
C SER A 59 11.30 16.62 -0.22
N ASP A 60 12.28 16.80 -1.11
CA ASP A 60 13.52 17.53 -0.81
C ASP A 60 13.52 19.00 -1.29
N ASP A 61 12.62 19.45 -2.18
CA ASP A 61 12.45 20.88 -2.51
C ASP A 61 11.03 21.29 -3.04
N TYR A 62 10.84 22.57 -3.44
CA TYR A 62 9.54 23.09 -3.96
C TYR A 62 9.23 22.68 -5.41
N LYS A 63 10.26 22.45 -6.24
CA LYS A 63 10.09 21.92 -7.61
C LYS A 63 9.74 20.42 -7.56
N HIS A 64 9.94 19.78 -6.41
CA HIS A 64 9.75 18.35 -6.27
C HIS A 64 8.32 17.86 -6.38
N PHE A 65 7.29 18.64 -6.03
CA PHE A 65 5.93 18.10 -6.18
C PHE A 65 5.62 17.72 -7.63
N ARG A 66 6.15 18.48 -8.60
CA ARG A 66 6.05 18.13 -10.01
C ARG A 66 6.75 16.80 -10.29
N ASN A 67 8.00 16.65 -9.83
CA ASN A 67 8.78 15.42 -10.04
C ASN A 67 8.13 14.21 -9.34
N GLN A 68 7.64 14.39 -8.10
CA GLN A 68 6.88 13.40 -7.35
C GLN A 68 5.64 12.96 -8.10
N SER A 69 4.90 13.90 -8.69
CA SER A 69 3.67 13.61 -9.44
C SER A 69 3.96 12.84 -10.73
N VAL A 70 4.99 13.25 -11.48
CA VAL A 70 5.40 12.55 -12.71
C VAL A 70 5.92 11.14 -12.38
N PHE A 71 6.77 11.03 -11.35
CA PHE A 71 7.24 9.75 -10.83
C PHE A 71 6.07 8.85 -10.43
N LEU A 72 5.13 9.35 -9.64
CA LEU A 72 3.97 8.60 -9.14
C LEU A 72 3.19 7.96 -10.29
N LEU A 73 2.86 8.72 -11.32
CA LEU A 73 2.08 8.23 -12.45
C LEU A 73 2.85 7.17 -13.26
N ARG A 74 4.12 7.41 -13.57
CA ARG A 74 4.98 6.46 -14.30
C ARG A 74 5.20 5.17 -13.51
N HIS A 75 5.49 5.30 -12.22
CA HIS A 75 5.77 4.17 -11.34
C HIS A 75 4.53 3.35 -11.05
N ALA A 76 3.37 3.98 -10.85
CA ALA A 76 2.09 3.29 -10.72
C ALA A 76 1.76 2.44 -11.96
N ASN A 77 1.91 3.04 -13.15
CA ASN A 77 1.71 2.34 -14.42
C ASN A 77 2.63 1.12 -14.55
N ARG A 78 3.91 1.26 -14.16
CA ARG A 78 4.87 0.15 -14.16
C ARG A 78 4.49 -0.96 -13.17
N LEU A 79 4.14 -0.61 -11.92
CA LEU A 79 3.74 -1.57 -10.90
C LEU A 79 2.49 -2.36 -11.31
N CYS A 80 1.56 -1.69 -11.98
CA CYS A 80 0.33 -2.30 -12.49
C CYS A 80 0.48 -2.94 -13.88
N ARG A 81 1.69 -2.97 -14.46
CA ARG A 81 1.96 -3.57 -15.79
C ARG A 81 1.02 -3.02 -16.87
N ASP A 82 0.91 -1.70 -16.94
CA ASP A 82 0.07 -0.96 -17.90
C ASP A 82 -1.45 -1.20 -17.76
N LYS A 83 -1.89 -1.90 -16.70
CA LYS A 83 -3.32 -2.02 -16.37
C LYS A 83 -3.85 -0.73 -15.75
N PRO A 84 -5.16 -0.44 -15.89
CA PRO A 84 -5.80 0.65 -15.15
C PRO A 84 -5.56 0.52 -13.64
N PHE A 85 -5.49 1.66 -12.97
CA PHE A 85 -5.22 1.73 -11.55
C PHE A 85 -5.91 2.92 -10.89
N MET A 86 -6.19 2.77 -9.60
CA MET A 86 -6.67 3.84 -8.74
C MET A 86 -5.56 4.34 -7.81
N LEU A 87 -5.46 5.66 -7.70
CA LEU A 87 -4.59 6.34 -6.75
C LEU A 87 -5.44 6.99 -5.66
N ARG A 88 -5.29 6.52 -4.42
CA ARG A 88 -5.85 7.21 -3.26
C ARG A 88 -4.75 8.03 -2.59
N VAL A 89 -4.70 9.31 -2.93
CA VAL A 89 -3.76 10.27 -2.33
C VAL A 89 -4.25 10.62 -0.93
N THR A 90 -3.40 10.46 0.08
CA THR A 90 -3.76 10.67 1.49
C THR A 90 -3.07 11.88 2.11
N ASP A 91 -1.91 12.29 1.59
CA ASP A 91 -1.18 13.46 2.08
C ASP A 91 -0.18 13.98 1.02
N GLY A 92 0.37 15.18 1.23
CA GLY A 92 1.49 15.72 0.47
C GLY A 92 1.13 16.41 -0.85
N VAL A 93 -0.16 16.67 -1.11
CA VAL A 93 -0.58 17.47 -2.26
C VAL A 93 -0.19 18.93 -2.03
N GLN A 94 0.56 19.51 -2.98
CA GLN A 94 0.92 20.92 -2.90
C GLN A 94 -0.25 21.82 -3.32
N GLU A 95 -0.55 22.82 -2.49
CA GLU A 95 -1.53 23.86 -2.78
C GLU A 95 -1.08 24.81 -3.89
N TYR A 96 -2.02 25.34 -4.67
CA TYR A 96 -1.78 26.28 -5.76
C TYR A 96 -1.14 27.60 -5.30
N GLU A 97 -1.56 28.13 -4.16
CA GLU A 97 -1.17 29.48 -3.69
C GLU A 97 -0.07 29.46 -2.62
N ARG A 98 0.74 28.40 -2.57
CA ARG A 98 1.78 28.29 -1.54
C ARG A 98 2.90 29.32 -1.76
N PHE A 99 2.79 30.46 -1.09
CA PHE A 99 3.84 31.47 -1.07
C PHE A 99 5.13 30.87 -0.50
N PRO A 100 6.30 31.07 -1.16
CA PRO A 100 7.57 30.62 -0.62
C PRO A 100 7.88 31.38 0.68
N THR A 101 7.68 30.73 1.82
CA THR A 101 8.00 31.27 3.14
C THR A 101 9.51 31.18 3.44
N LYS A 102 10.02 32.09 4.27
CA LYS A 102 11.38 32.05 4.84
C LYS A 102 11.31 32.15 6.37
N PRO A 103 11.80 31.16 7.14
CA PRO A 103 12.36 29.88 6.68
C PRO A 103 11.29 29.01 6.00
N ARG A 104 11.72 28.11 5.13
CA ARG A 104 10.80 27.24 4.38
C ARG A 104 10.13 26.28 5.34
N ALA A 105 8.80 26.21 5.31
CA ALA A 105 8.09 25.12 5.97
C ALA A 105 8.47 23.79 5.33
N TYR A 106 8.70 22.76 6.15
CA TYR A 106 8.89 21.39 5.70
C TYR A 106 7.68 20.97 4.85
N GLN A 107 7.95 20.35 3.69
CA GLN A 107 6.91 19.83 2.81
C GLN A 107 6.77 18.32 3.08
N PRO A 108 5.57 17.84 3.42
CA PRO A 108 5.38 16.42 3.68
C PRO A 108 5.55 15.59 2.38
N PRO A 109 5.89 14.30 2.51
CA PRO A 109 5.94 13.37 1.38
C PRO A 109 4.59 13.24 0.68
N LEU A 110 4.60 13.11 -0.65
CA LEU A 110 3.41 12.71 -1.41
C LEU A 110 3.10 11.24 -1.08
N THR A 111 2.00 11.03 -0.36
CA THR A 111 1.64 9.72 0.21
C THR A 111 0.39 9.18 -0.45
N VAL A 112 0.48 7.96 -0.98
CA VAL A 112 -0.54 7.38 -1.86
C VAL A 112 -0.70 5.88 -1.60
N VAL A 113 -1.95 5.42 -1.63
CA VAL A 113 -2.26 3.99 -1.80
C VAL A 113 -2.62 3.74 -3.26
N LEU A 114 -1.81 2.92 -3.92
CA LEU A 114 -2.03 2.43 -5.28
C LEU A 114 -2.82 1.12 -5.24
N GLN A 115 -3.84 1.02 -6.08
CA GLN A 115 -4.59 -0.21 -6.33
C GLN A 115 -4.66 -0.46 -7.85
N CYS A 116 -4.04 -1.54 -8.31
CA CYS A 116 -4.19 -2.01 -9.69
C CYS A 116 -5.56 -2.68 -9.86
N GLU A 117 -6.17 -2.51 -11.03
CA GLU A 117 -7.37 -3.27 -11.39
C GLU A 117 -6.98 -4.70 -11.79
N ASP A 118 -7.77 -5.67 -11.33
CA ASP A 118 -7.71 -7.03 -11.83
C ASP A 118 -8.25 -7.07 -13.26
N GLU A 119 -7.78 -8.02 -14.08
CA GLU A 119 -8.38 -8.18 -15.42
C GLU A 119 -9.87 -8.48 -15.24
N ALA A 120 -10.72 -7.67 -15.87
CA ALA A 120 -12.14 -7.95 -15.93
C ALA A 120 -12.31 -9.35 -16.53
N LYS A 121 -12.72 -10.30 -15.68
CA LYS A 121 -13.00 -11.69 -16.06
C LYS A 121 -14.19 -11.78 -16.99
#